data_AF-A0A521WNZ6-F1
#
_entry.id   AF-A0A521WNZ6-F1
#
_cell.length_a   1.000
_cell.length_b   1.000
_cell.length_c   1.000
_cell.angle_alpha   90.00
_cell.angle_beta   90.00
_cell.angle_gamma   90.00
#
_symmetry.space_group_name_H-M   'P 1'
#
loop_
_entity.id
_entity.type
_entity.pdbx_description
1 polymer ?
#
loop_
_entity_poly.entity_id
_entity_poly.type
_entity_poly.pdbx_seq_one_letter_code
_entity_poly.pdbx_strand_id
1 'polypeptide(L)'
;MAKTTSLVLGIVFVLVAVLGMVGTPLIGSDEGALFHTNTAHDVVHLVIGLVFLAVAWFAVDKAALALKVVGVVYLLVAVLGFAMTSPLLGFIEVNSADNWLHVVLGVVILWLGVSAGKKSDAAPMA
;
A
#
# COMPACT_ATOMS: atom_id res chain seq x y z
N MET A 1 6.97 6.55 15.71
CA MET A 1 7.37 5.87 14.45
C MET A 1 6.19 5.67 13.50
N ALA A 2 5.06 5.10 13.94
CA ALA A 2 3.89 4.86 13.06
C ALA A 2 3.44 6.11 12.27
N LYS A 3 3.34 7.29 12.91
CA LYS A 3 3.06 8.56 12.22
C LYS A 3 4.00 8.82 11.03
N THR A 4 5.31 8.78 11.28
CA THR A 4 6.34 9.02 10.26
C THR A 4 6.29 7.96 9.17
N THR A 5 6.08 6.70 9.52
CA THR A 5 5.90 5.61 8.55
C THR A 5 4.67 5.85 7.67
N SER A 6 3.52 6.18 8.26
CA SER A 6 2.30 6.52 7.51
C SER A 6 2.51 7.75 6.63
N LEU A 7 3.21 8.78 7.10
CA LEU A 7 3.56 9.95 6.29
C LEU A 7 4.37 9.55 5.05
N VAL A 8 5.46 8.82 5.24
CA VAL A 8 6.35 8.39 4.14
C VAL A 8 5.61 7.50 3.16
N LEU A 9 4.90 6.48 3.64
CA LEU A 9 4.11 5.59 2.78
C LEU A 9 3.01 6.35 2.06
N GLY A 10 2.32 7.29 2.73
CA GLY A 10 1.31 8.13 2.12
C GLY A 10 1.86 8.93 0.93
N ILE A 11 3.02 9.58 1.10
CA ILE A 11 3.69 10.31 0.02
C ILE A 11 4.07 9.36 -1.11
N VAL A 12 4.72 8.23 -0.79
CA VAL A 12 5.17 7.25 -1.80
C VAL A 12 3.99 6.73 -2.62
N PHE A 13 2.88 6.34 -1.96
CA PHE A 13 1.69 5.83 -2.61
C PHE A 13 1.02 6.86 -3.54
N VAL A 14 0.95 8.12 -3.12
CA VAL A 14 0.44 9.21 -3.97
C VAL A 14 1.35 9.40 -5.18
N LEU A 15 2.68 9.39 -4.99
CA LEU A 15 3.63 9.56 -6.08
C LEU A 15 3.55 8.41 -7.10
N VAL A 16 3.52 7.15 -6.66
CA VAL A 16 3.40 6.01 -7.58
C VAL A 16 2.04 5.99 -8.29
N ALA A 17 0.96 6.38 -7.62
CA ALA A 17 -0.34 6.53 -8.26
C ALA A 17 -0.33 7.57 -9.37
N VAL A 18 0.25 8.75 -9.11
CA VAL A 18 0.38 9.80 -10.13
C VAL A 18 1.29 9.34 -11.28
N LEU A 19 2.40 8.66 -10.98
CA LEU A 19 3.29 8.13 -12.02
C LEU A 19 2.62 7.06 -12.88
N GLY A 20 1.83 6.16 -12.28
CA GLY A 20 1.05 5.16 -13.02
C GLY A 20 0.02 5.79 -13.95
N MET A 21 -0.73 6.80 -13.46
CA MET A 21 -1.71 7.53 -14.28
C MET A 21 -1.08 8.30 -15.43
N VAL A 22 0.13 8.86 -15.23
CA VAL A 22 0.89 9.53 -16.29
C VAL A 22 1.43 8.53 -17.30
N GLY A 23 1.78 7.33 -16.85
CA GLY A 23 2.38 6.27 -17.66
C GLY A 23 3.87 6.49 -17.89
N THR A 24 4.66 5.47 -17.60
CA THR A 24 6.11 5.42 -17.84
C THR A 24 6.54 3.99 -18.18
N PRO A 25 7.74 3.77 -18.74
CA PRO A 25 8.28 2.41 -18.90
C PRO A 25 8.45 1.64 -17.59
N LEU A 26 8.42 2.32 -16.43
CA LEU A 26 8.51 1.68 -15.13
C LEU A 26 7.12 1.24 -14.61
N ILE A 27 6.11 2.11 -14.72
CA ILE A 27 4.76 1.89 -14.20
C ILE A 27 3.72 2.54 -15.13
N GLY A 28 2.64 1.82 -15.43
CA GLY A 28 1.51 2.32 -16.21
C GLY A 28 0.85 1.26 -17.08
N SER A 29 -0.03 1.69 -17.98
CA SER A 29 -0.88 0.81 -18.80
C SER A 29 -0.22 0.31 -20.09
N ASP A 30 1.02 0.71 -20.37
CA ASP A 30 1.75 0.23 -21.54
C ASP A 30 2.16 -1.24 -21.35
N GLU A 31 2.07 -2.05 -22.41
CA GLU A 31 2.40 -3.49 -22.33
C GLU A 31 3.85 -3.78 -21.91
N GLY A 32 4.76 -2.83 -22.15
CA GLY A 32 6.18 -2.94 -21.79
C GLY A 32 6.53 -2.41 -20.40
N ALA A 33 5.57 -1.89 -19.63
CA ALA A 33 5.83 -1.36 -18.30
C ALA A 33 6.25 -2.48 -17.32
N LEU A 34 7.26 -2.22 -16.48
CA LEU A 34 7.68 -3.19 -15.47
C LEU A 34 6.55 -3.52 -14.49
N PHE A 35 5.84 -2.50 -14.01
CA PHE A 35 4.62 -2.60 -13.20
C PHE A 35 3.43 -2.24 -14.07
N HIS A 36 2.65 -3.24 -14.46
CA HIS A 36 1.56 -3.03 -15.41
C HIS A 36 0.29 -2.72 -14.65
N THR A 37 -0.09 -1.45 -14.69
CA THR A 37 -1.22 -0.92 -13.92
C THR A 37 -2.19 -0.19 -14.85
N ASN A 38 -3.47 -0.27 -14.53
CA ASN A 38 -4.48 0.57 -15.15
C ASN A 38 -4.96 1.65 -14.19
N THR A 39 -5.76 2.58 -14.69
CA THR A 39 -6.27 3.71 -13.91
C THR A 39 -6.97 3.27 -12.62
N ALA A 40 -7.67 2.14 -12.62
CA ALA A 40 -8.34 1.64 -11.41
C ALA A 40 -7.32 1.24 -10.33
N HIS A 41 -6.24 0.57 -10.71
CA HIS A 41 -5.14 0.24 -9.80
C HIS A 41 -4.50 1.51 -9.24
N ASP A 42 -4.21 2.50 -10.09
CA ASP A 42 -3.58 3.74 -9.64
C ASP A 42 -4.50 4.55 -8.70
N VAL A 43 -5.81 4.56 -8.94
CA VAL A 43 -6.79 5.17 -8.03
C VAL A 43 -6.81 4.46 -6.67
N VAL A 44 -6.72 3.13 -6.64
CA VAL A 44 -6.61 2.38 -5.38
C VAL A 44 -5.36 2.82 -4.60
N HIS A 45 -4.21 2.92 -5.27
CA HIS A 45 -2.98 3.43 -4.66
C HIS A 45 -3.13 4.87 -4.15
N LEU A 46 -3.78 5.75 -4.92
CA LEU A 46 -4.04 7.13 -4.51
C LEU A 46 -4.88 7.18 -3.24
N VAL A 47 -5.97 6.41 -3.18
CA VAL A 47 -6.85 6.34 -2.00
C VAL A 47 -6.08 5.86 -0.78
N ILE A 48 -5.29 4.80 -0.90
CA ILE A 48 -4.47 4.30 0.22
C ILE A 48 -3.45 5.35 0.67
N GLY A 49 -2.80 6.04 -0.28
CA GLY A 49 -1.87 7.12 0.00
C GLY A 49 -2.54 8.26 0.79
N LEU A 50 -3.71 8.71 0.33
CA LEU A 50 -4.49 9.74 1.02
C LEU A 50 -4.96 9.30 2.41
N VAL A 51 -5.36 8.03 2.60
CA VAL A 51 -5.69 7.49 3.93
C VAL A 51 -4.47 7.54 4.85
N PHE A 52 -3.30 7.15 4.38
CA PHE A 52 -2.08 7.21 5.18
C PHE A 52 -1.69 8.63 5.57
N LEU A 53 -1.79 9.59 4.63
CA LEU A 53 -1.58 11.00 4.91
C LEU A 53 -2.62 11.52 5.92
N ALA A 54 -3.91 11.25 5.70
CA ALA A 54 -4.96 11.69 6.60
C ALA A 54 -4.75 11.16 8.03
N VAL A 55 -4.42 9.88 8.18
CA VAL A 55 -4.12 9.28 9.49
C VAL A 55 -2.86 9.90 10.12
N ALA A 56 -1.81 10.17 9.33
CA ALA A 56 -0.59 10.79 9.83
C ALA A 56 -0.81 12.22 10.35
N TRP A 57 -1.77 12.98 9.81
CA TRP A 57 -2.06 14.35 10.27
C TRP A 57 -3.18 14.45 11.29
N PHE A 58 -4.26 13.69 11.12
CA PHE A 58 -5.52 13.91 11.85
C PHE A 58 -5.87 12.80 12.84
N ALA A 59 -5.28 11.61 12.72
CA ALA A 59 -5.62 10.44 13.55
C ALA A 59 -4.38 9.64 13.95
N VAL A 60 -3.39 10.33 14.54
CA VAL A 60 -2.07 9.75 14.84
C VAL A 60 -2.14 8.49 15.71
N ASP A 61 -3.10 8.42 16.62
CA ASP A 61 -3.38 7.25 17.47
C ASP A 61 -3.83 6.02 16.65
N LYS A 62 -4.38 6.22 15.45
CA LYS A 62 -4.80 5.17 14.52
C LYS A 62 -3.71 4.75 13.52
N ALA A 63 -2.54 5.41 13.50
CA ALA A 63 -1.49 5.13 12.52
C ALA A 63 -1.02 3.67 12.53
N ALA A 64 -0.84 3.07 13.71
CA ALA A 64 -0.45 1.66 13.82
C ALA A 64 -1.53 0.71 13.29
N LEU A 65 -2.81 1.03 13.51
CA LEU A 65 -3.93 0.24 12.99
C LEU A 65 -3.99 0.33 11.46
N ALA A 66 -3.86 1.53 10.89
CA ALA A 66 -3.84 1.73 9.44
C ALA A 66 -2.74 0.90 8.77
N LEU A 67 -1.51 0.90 9.32
CA LEU A 67 -0.42 0.06 8.83
C LEU A 67 -0.77 -1.43 8.87
N LYS A 68 -1.36 -1.93 9.95
CA LYS A 68 -1.75 -3.34 10.05
C LYS A 68 -2.79 -3.71 8.99
N VAL A 69 -3.84 -2.89 8.85
CA VAL A 69 -4.92 -3.14 7.90
C VAL A 69 -4.39 -3.14 6.47
N VAL A 70 -3.65 -2.09 6.08
CA VAL A 70 -3.09 -2.01 4.73
C VAL A 70 -2.10 -3.14 4.47
N GLY A 71 -1.23 -3.48 5.43
CA GLY A 71 -0.29 -4.59 5.30
C GLY A 71 -0.99 -5.93 5.04
N VAL A 72 -2.07 -6.23 5.78
CA VAL A 72 -2.87 -7.44 5.54
C VAL A 72 -3.55 -7.39 4.16
N VAL A 73 -4.15 -6.25 3.80
CA VAL A 73 -4.79 -6.07 2.49
C VAL A 73 -3.79 -6.31 1.35
N TYR A 74 -2.56 -5.80 1.46
CA TYR A 74 -1.51 -5.99 0.45
C TYR A 74 -1.12 -7.46 0.29
N LEU A 75 -1.02 -8.20 1.39
CA LEU A 75 -0.77 -9.64 1.34
C LEU A 75 -1.93 -10.39 0.68
N LEU A 76 -3.17 -10.02 0.98
CA LEU A 76 -4.36 -10.62 0.34
C LEU A 76 -4.40 -10.32 -1.16
N VAL A 77 -4.10 -9.08 -1.56
CA VAL A 77 -4.00 -8.66 -2.97
C VAL A 77 -2.92 -9.47 -3.68
N ALA A 78 -1.73 -9.64 -3.09
CA ALA A 78 -0.68 -10.48 -3.64
C ALA A 78 -1.13 -11.94 -3.83
N VAL A 79 -1.77 -12.54 -2.83
CA VAL A 79 -2.28 -13.92 -2.92
C VAL A 79 -3.29 -14.04 -4.06
N LEU A 80 -4.24 -13.11 -4.17
CA LEU A 80 -5.22 -13.10 -5.26
C LEU A 80 -4.55 -12.89 -6.62
N GLY A 81 -3.57 -12.00 -6.71
CA GLY A 81 -2.85 -11.72 -7.94
C GLY A 81 -2.06 -12.91 -8.47
N PHE A 82 -1.52 -13.77 -7.58
CA PHE A 82 -0.90 -15.04 -8.00
C PHE A 82 -1.91 -16.14 -8.32
N ALA A 83 -3.08 -16.14 -7.67
CA ALA A 83 -4.08 -17.17 -7.83
C ALA A 83 -5.00 -16.96 -9.05
N MET A 84 -5.13 -15.73 -9.52
CA MET A 84 -6.07 -15.34 -10.57
C MET A 84 -5.34 -15.06 -11.88
N THR A 85 -5.95 -15.46 -12.99
CA THR A 85 -5.49 -15.12 -14.36
C THR A 85 -6.31 -14.00 -15.00
N SER A 86 -7.31 -13.48 -14.27
CA SER A 86 -8.13 -12.34 -14.66
C SER A 86 -7.77 -11.11 -13.82
N PRO A 87 -8.09 -9.89 -14.28
CA PRO A 87 -7.95 -8.69 -13.46
C PRO A 87 -8.60 -8.86 -12.08
N LEU A 88 -7.97 -8.31 -11.04
CA LEU A 88 -8.50 -8.34 -9.68
C LEU A 88 -9.83 -7.57 -9.64
N LEU A 89 -10.81 -8.15 -8.94
CA LEU A 89 -12.19 -7.64 -8.91
C LEU A 89 -12.83 -7.46 -10.30
N GLY A 90 -12.24 -8.03 -11.36
CA GLY A 90 -12.70 -7.92 -12.74
C GLY A 90 -12.22 -6.67 -13.50
N PHE A 91 -11.49 -5.74 -12.86
CA PHE A 91 -11.10 -4.48 -13.52
C PHE A 91 -9.77 -3.88 -13.03
N ILE A 92 -9.09 -4.46 -12.05
CA ILE A 92 -7.78 -3.97 -11.57
C ILE A 92 -6.69 -4.85 -12.19
N GLU A 93 -5.90 -4.26 -13.07
CA GLU A 93 -4.79 -4.95 -13.73
C GLU A 93 -3.57 -5.03 -12.81
N VAL A 94 -2.97 -6.22 -12.78
CA VAL A 94 -1.75 -6.54 -12.04
C VAL A 94 -0.91 -7.51 -12.86
N ASN A 95 0.41 -7.39 -12.79
CA ASN A 95 1.32 -8.38 -13.34
C ASN A 95 2.13 -9.10 -12.25
N SER A 96 3.05 -9.99 -12.65
CA SER A 96 3.87 -10.72 -11.68
C SER A 96 4.81 -9.82 -10.86
N ALA A 97 5.28 -8.71 -11.42
CA ALA A 97 6.13 -7.76 -10.70
C ALA A 97 5.32 -7.04 -9.61
N ASP A 98 4.08 -6.63 -9.91
CA ASP A 98 3.14 -6.07 -8.94
C ASP A 98 2.90 -7.04 -7.79
N ASN A 99 2.63 -8.31 -8.07
CA ASN A 99 2.35 -9.32 -7.06
C ASN A 99 3.53 -9.49 -6.08
N TRP A 100 4.76 -9.55 -6.57
CA TRP A 100 5.95 -9.62 -5.72
C TRP A 100 6.17 -8.34 -4.91
N LEU A 101 5.97 -7.18 -5.53
CA LEU A 101 6.05 -5.90 -4.82
C LEU A 101 5.01 -5.83 -3.69
N HIS A 102 3.78 -6.30 -3.94
CA HIS A 102 2.71 -6.40 -2.94
C HIS A 102 3.07 -7.34 -1.78
N VAL A 103 3.74 -8.47 -2.04
CA VAL A 103 4.24 -9.35 -0.97
C VAL A 103 5.22 -8.60 -0.07
N VAL A 104 6.26 -7.98 -0.67
CA VAL A 104 7.30 -7.28 0.09
C VAL A 104 6.70 -6.12 0.88
N LEU A 105 5.89 -5.28 0.23
CA LEU A 105 5.21 -4.17 0.88
C LEU A 105 4.28 -4.65 1.99
N GLY A 106 3.46 -5.67 1.73
CA GLY A 106 2.53 -6.23 2.71
C GLY A 106 3.24 -6.72 3.97
N VAL A 107 4.34 -7.48 3.82
CA VAL A 107 5.15 -7.95 4.95
C VAL A 107 5.75 -6.79 5.72
N VAL A 108 6.42 -5.85 5.04
CA VAL A 108 7.12 -4.72 5.68
C VAL A 108 6.14 -3.80 6.41
N ILE A 109 5.05 -3.40 5.75
CA ILE A 109 4.03 -2.50 6.31
C ILE A 109 3.35 -3.15 7.52
N LEU A 110 2.96 -4.42 7.42
CA LEU A 110 2.34 -5.15 8.52
C LEU A 110 3.29 -5.28 9.72
N TRP A 111 4.56 -5.64 9.47
CA TRP A 111 5.57 -5.75 10.51
C TRP A 111 5.79 -4.41 11.24
N LEU A 112 5.84 -3.29 10.52
CA LEU A 112 5.94 -1.96 11.10
C LEU A 112 4.70 -1.60 11.94
N GLY A 113 3.50 -1.94 11.47
CA GLY A 113 2.25 -1.74 12.20
C GLY A 113 2.18 -2.54 13.51
N VAL A 114 2.55 -3.83 13.48
CA VAL A 114 2.62 -4.70 14.67
C VAL A 114 3.69 -4.21 15.65
N SER A 115 4.85 -3.79 15.16
CA SER A 115 5.96 -3.31 15.98
C SER A 115 5.68 -1.96 16.64
N ALA A 116 4.85 -1.12 16.00
CA ALA A 116 4.42 0.15 16.58
C ALA A 116 3.44 -0.03 17.75
N GLY A 117 2.48 -0.95 17.65
CA GLY A 117 1.49 -1.19 18.70
C GLY A 117 2.10 -1.66 20.03
N LYS A 118 3.11 -2.53 19.96
CA LYS A 118 3.83 -3.06 21.15
C LYS A 118 4.50 -1.99 22.01
N LYS A 119 4.83 -0.82 21.44
CA LYS A 119 5.45 0.29 22.20
C LYS A 119 4.43 1.22 22.85
N SER A 120 3.21 1.31 22.32
CA SER A 120 2.14 2.12 22.92
C SER A 120 1.55 1.48 24.18
N ASP A 121 1.47 0.14 24.22
CA ASP A 121 0.95 -0.59 25.39
C ASP A 121 1.96 -0.67 26.55
N ALA A 122 3.22 -0.27 26.32
CA ALA A 122 4.30 -0.29 27.31
C ALA A 122 4.51 1.04 28.05
N ALA A 123 3.65 2.05 27.83
CA ALA A 123 3.71 3.29 28.60
C ALA A 123 3.18 3.05 30.03
N PRO A 124 3.95 3.38 31.08
CA PRO A 124 3.62 2.98 32.45
C PRO A 124 2.39 3.73 32.98
N MET A 125 1.55 2.98 33.69
CA MET A 125 0.59 3.55 34.64
C MET A 125 1.40 4.26 35.72
N ALA A 126 1.28 5.59 35.79
CA ALA A 126 1.79 6.43 36.86
C ALA A 126 0.62 7.22 37.44
#